data_AF-A0A7Y3AEL8-F1
#
_entry.id   AF-A0A7Y3AEL8-F1
#
_cell.length_a   1.000
_cell.length_b   1.000
_cell.length_c   1.000
_cell.angle_alpha   90.00
_cell.angle_beta   90.00
_cell.angle_gamma   90.00
#
_symmetry.space_group_name_H-M   'P 1'
#
loop_
_entity.id
_entity.type
_entity.pdbx_description
1 polymer ?
#
loop_
_entity_poly.entity_id
_entity_poly.type
_entity_poly.pdbx_seq_one_letter_code
_entity_poly.pdbx_strand_id
1 'polypeptide(L)'
;MSERAKKQLMGVRGRLLLAFLTISMFSLIAAFSGLYSLSQVGEALNKITQQRVPEALSWLELSRKVESVVRAAPALLNVTTESARVEVSDEIASQIKDLEPLLEKIIHSETEDDLSPDVIRFASAVSRNLEGLNELVKKRLAIVANQEKRLRELTQANNIAQRILSPSERILGAQIADWYRSLEIAGNGQLSGDQVKLATSIIDLIPQQRASLLVDTIHTDLLKITDAHTAEQIDVLVFPLRQSLKELTEVAQAVSPRAKRRLDKQITIIEGLTVGPSSLSQIRKQELEIISEAEDLLAVNVRFSRYLSNRVNYLVNHATQEIETAHDQAVLLQNLNRNILISVAALSLISSLLIVWLYVGRNLIARLTALSDSMLAIADGNLRAPLPHPGSYDEIGRMAEALVVFRDTAIAVE
;
A
#
# COMPACT_ATOMS: atom_id res chain seq x y z
N MET A 1 -26.83 -23.72 86.71
CA MET A 1 -27.28 -22.32 86.74
C MET A 1 -27.10 -21.74 85.36
N SER A 2 -28.19 -21.39 84.68
CA SER A 2 -28.21 -20.90 83.30
C SER A 2 -28.15 -19.37 83.32
N GLU A 3 -27.01 -18.80 82.91
CA GLU A 3 -26.91 -17.39 82.57
C GLU A 3 -27.60 -17.15 81.22
N ARG A 4 -28.79 -16.57 81.26
CA ARG A 4 -29.46 -16.06 80.06
C ARG A 4 -28.72 -14.79 79.61
N ALA A 5 -27.99 -14.89 78.50
CA ALA A 5 -27.48 -13.74 77.76
C ALA A 5 -28.63 -12.75 77.48
N LYS A 6 -28.55 -11.57 78.11
CA LYS A 6 -29.50 -10.47 77.96
C LYS A 6 -29.27 -9.87 76.56
N LYS A 7 -29.98 -10.37 75.53
CA LYS A 7 -30.02 -9.73 74.21
C LYS A 7 -30.55 -8.31 74.40
N GLN A 8 -29.67 -7.31 74.34
CA GLN A 8 -30.07 -5.92 74.15
C GLN A 8 -30.75 -5.83 72.78
N LEU A 9 -32.08 -5.91 72.78
CA LEU A 9 -32.89 -5.73 71.59
C LEU A 9 -32.81 -4.25 71.18
N MET A 10 -32.39 -3.95 69.94
CA MET A 10 -32.33 -2.59 69.43
C MET A 10 -33.70 -1.89 69.54
N GLY A 11 -33.71 -0.66 70.06
CA GLY A 11 -34.88 0.23 70.07
C GLY A 11 -35.34 0.65 68.66
N VAL A 12 -36.50 1.29 68.58
CA VAL A 12 -37.10 1.82 67.34
C VAL A 12 -36.10 2.67 66.57
N ARG A 13 -35.36 3.56 67.26
CA ARG A 13 -34.36 4.42 66.63
C ARG A 13 -33.24 3.62 65.98
N GLY A 14 -32.75 2.58 66.65
CA GLY A 14 -31.69 1.71 66.12
C GLY A 14 -32.14 0.92 64.89
N ARG A 15 -33.38 0.41 64.90
CA ARG A 15 -33.98 -0.32 63.77
C ARG A 15 -34.23 0.57 62.56
N LEU A 16 -34.70 1.82 62.77
CA LEU A 16 -34.86 2.79 61.68
C LEU A 16 -33.52 3.21 61.09
N LEU A 17 -32.50 3.47 61.92
CA LEU A 17 -31.16 3.80 61.44
C LEU A 17 -30.54 2.64 60.63
N LEU A 18 -30.73 1.39 61.05
CA LEU A 18 -30.31 0.22 60.27
C LEU A 18 -31.03 0.16 58.91
N ALA A 19 -32.34 0.39 58.89
CA ALA A 19 -33.12 0.42 57.65
C ALA A 19 -32.60 1.51 56.68
N PHE A 20 -32.39 2.73 57.16
CA PHE A 20 -31.80 3.81 56.35
C PHE A 20 -30.38 3.49 55.87
N LEU A 21 -29.56 2.87 56.73
CA LEU A 21 -28.22 2.42 56.34
C LEU A 21 -28.27 1.37 55.23
N THR A 22 -29.18 0.40 55.29
CA THR A 22 -29.32 -0.62 54.24
C THR A 22 -29.71 -0.02 52.89
N ILE A 23 -30.64 0.94 52.87
CA ILE A 23 -31.05 1.63 51.63
C ILE A 23 -29.88 2.47 51.07
N SER A 24 -29.16 3.19 51.94
CA SER A 24 -27.99 3.99 51.55
C SER A 24 -26.85 3.11 51.00
N MET A 25 -26.64 1.92 51.58
CA MET A 25 -25.63 0.97 51.12
C MET A 25 -25.90 0.48 49.69
N PHE A 26 -27.15 0.20 49.32
CA PHE A 26 -27.50 -0.16 47.94
C PHE A 26 -27.19 0.97 46.94
N SER A 27 -27.42 2.22 47.33
CA SER A 27 -27.08 3.39 46.50
C SER A 27 -25.57 3.49 46.27
N LEU A 28 -24.77 3.26 47.33
CA LEU A 28 -23.31 3.30 47.25
C LEU A 28 -22.74 2.20 46.34
N ILE A 29 -23.28 0.98 46.43
CA ILE A 29 -22.89 -0.16 45.58
C ILE A 29 -23.25 0.14 44.11
N ALA A 30 -24.43 0.70 43.86
CA ALA A 30 -24.84 1.09 42.51
C ALA A 30 -23.92 2.17 41.92
N ALA A 31 -23.57 3.19 42.72
CA ALA A 31 -22.65 4.25 42.31
C ALA A 31 -21.24 3.71 42.01
N PHE A 32 -20.71 2.85 42.90
CA PHE A 32 -19.40 2.22 42.70
C PHE A 32 -19.37 1.33 41.45
N SER A 33 -20.39 0.49 41.25
CA SER A 33 -20.51 -0.36 40.07
C SER A 33 -20.63 0.45 38.78
N GLY A 34 -21.35 1.57 38.81
CA GLY A 34 -21.46 2.49 37.67
C GLY A 34 -20.13 3.15 37.31
N LEU A 35 -19.39 3.64 38.31
CA LEU A 35 -18.07 4.24 38.12
C LEU A 35 -17.03 3.23 37.60
N TYR A 36 -17.02 2.03 38.15
CA TYR A 36 -16.12 0.95 37.70
C TYR A 36 -16.41 0.53 36.25
N SER A 37 -17.69 0.46 35.85
CA SER A 37 -18.06 0.20 34.46
C SER A 37 -17.58 1.31 33.52
N LEU A 38 -17.58 2.56 33.95
CA LEU A 38 -17.15 3.69 33.14
C LEU A 38 -15.64 3.68 32.91
N SER A 39 -14.84 3.33 33.93
CA SER A 39 -13.38 3.23 33.80
C SER A 39 -12.93 2.11 32.85
N GLN A 40 -13.64 0.97 32.86
CA GLN A 40 -13.28 -0.18 32.05
C GLN A 40 -13.60 0.04 30.55
N VAL A 41 -14.72 0.73 30.26
CA VAL A 41 -15.02 1.22 28.90
C VAL A 41 -13.98 2.25 28.46
N GLY A 42 -13.49 3.08 29.38
CA GLY A 42 -12.41 4.04 29.12
C GLY A 42 -11.11 3.38 28.68
N GLU A 43 -10.66 2.32 29.36
CA GLU A 43 -9.44 1.58 28.99
C GLU A 43 -9.55 0.88 27.62
N ALA A 44 -10.70 0.23 27.34
CA ALA A 44 -10.94 -0.41 26.05
C ALA A 44 -11.00 0.59 24.89
N LEU A 45 -11.68 1.73 25.09
CA LEU A 45 -11.77 2.80 24.09
C LEU A 45 -10.42 3.49 23.88
N ASN A 46 -9.62 3.66 24.94
CA ASN A 46 -8.31 4.28 24.86
C ASN A 46 -7.30 3.42 24.06
N LYS A 47 -7.32 2.08 24.27
CA LYS A 47 -6.44 1.14 23.54
C LYS A 47 -6.77 1.07 22.04
N ILE A 48 -8.06 1.19 21.67
CA ILE A 48 -8.50 1.23 20.27
C ILE A 48 -8.18 2.58 19.62
N THR A 49 -8.46 3.70 20.31
CA THR A 49 -8.41 5.04 19.71
C THR A 49 -7.00 5.66 19.70
N GLN A 50 -6.15 5.36 20.68
CA GLN A 50 -4.81 5.98 20.78
C GLN A 50 -3.66 5.13 20.21
N GLN A 51 -3.76 3.80 20.18
CA GLN A 51 -2.64 2.95 19.75
C GLN A 51 -2.86 2.30 18.38
N ARG A 52 -3.99 1.60 18.15
CA ARG A 52 -4.10 0.72 16.96
C ARG A 52 -4.55 1.40 15.67
N VAL A 53 -5.42 2.42 15.73
CA VAL A 53 -5.87 3.16 14.53
C VAL A 53 -4.74 4.00 13.88
N PRO A 54 -3.93 4.76 14.64
CA PRO A 54 -2.84 5.56 14.05
C PRO A 54 -1.71 4.72 13.43
N GLU A 55 -1.47 3.52 13.95
CA GLU A 55 -0.44 2.59 13.43
C GLU A 55 -0.83 2.03 12.07
N ALA A 56 -2.07 1.52 11.93
CA ALA A 56 -2.61 1.03 10.65
C ALA A 56 -2.59 2.11 9.55
N LEU A 57 -2.88 3.37 9.91
CA LEU A 57 -2.80 4.51 8.99
C LEU A 57 -1.37 4.79 8.52
N SER A 58 -0.37 4.64 9.40
CA SER A 58 1.05 4.86 9.05
C SER A 58 1.57 3.78 8.09
N TRP A 59 1.15 2.52 8.30
CA TRP A 59 1.43 1.42 7.37
C TRP A 59 0.74 1.60 6.00
N LEU A 60 -0.49 2.10 5.98
CA LEU A 60 -1.21 2.39 4.74
C LEU A 60 -0.53 3.53 3.96
N GLU A 61 -0.09 4.57 4.65
CA GLU A 61 0.66 5.68 4.06
C GLU A 61 1.98 5.21 3.44
N LEU A 62 2.74 4.37 4.16
CA LEU A 62 3.95 3.74 3.65
C LEU A 62 3.67 2.93 2.37
N SER A 63 2.64 2.07 2.39
CA SER A 63 2.27 1.25 1.21
C SER A 63 1.94 2.11 0.00
N ARG A 64 1.14 3.17 0.18
CA ARG A 64 0.76 4.08 -0.90
C ARG A 64 1.95 4.82 -1.50
N LYS A 65 2.89 5.27 -0.66
CA LYS A 65 4.09 5.98 -1.12
C LYS A 65 5.05 5.04 -1.85
N VAL A 66 5.21 3.80 -1.37
CA VAL A 66 5.96 2.75 -2.09
C VAL A 66 5.31 2.43 -3.44
N GLU A 67 3.99 2.26 -3.50
CA GLU A 67 3.27 2.05 -4.75
C GLU A 67 3.46 3.21 -5.74
N SER A 68 3.50 4.46 -5.25
CA SER A 68 3.81 5.64 -6.07
C SER A 68 5.20 5.55 -6.69
N VAL A 69 6.22 5.25 -5.88
CA VAL A 69 7.60 5.10 -6.34
C VAL A 69 7.72 4.00 -7.40
N VAL A 70 7.12 2.83 -7.14
CA VAL A 70 7.15 1.70 -8.08
C VAL A 70 6.38 2.01 -9.37
N ARG A 71 5.32 2.83 -9.31
CA ARG A 71 4.57 3.27 -10.49
C ARG A 71 5.33 4.31 -11.32
N ALA A 72 6.15 5.15 -10.69
CA ALA A 72 6.99 6.14 -11.37
C ALA A 72 8.24 5.50 -12.01
N ALA A 73 8.77 4.42 -11.44
CA ALA A 73 10.02 3.80 -11.89
C ALA A 73 10.08 3.42 -13.38
N PRO A 74 9.04 2.86 -14.03
CA PRO A 74 9.07 2.56 -15.47
C PRO A 74 9.26 3.78 -16.36
N ALA A 75 8.92 4.99 -15.88
CA ALA A 75 9.13 6.22 -16.64
C ALA A 75 10.62 6.45 -16.93
N LEU A 76 11.53 6.02 -16.05
CA LEU A 76 12.97 6.10 -16.27
C LEU A 76 13.41 5.33 -17.53
N LEU A 77 12.81 4.17 -17.82
CA LEU A 77 13.21 3.36 -18.97
C LEU A 77 12.78 4.01 -20.31
N ASN A 78 11.71 4.80 -20.29
CA ASN A 78 11.13 5.44 -21.46
C ASN A 78 11.78 6.79 -21.83
N VAL A 79 12.67 7.33 -20.99
CA VAL A 79 13.33 8.60 -21.29
C VAL A 79 14.29 8.46 -22.48
N THR A 80 14.39 9.53 -23.27
CA THR A 80 15.22 9.59 -24.47
C THR A 80 16.39 10.57 -24.34
N THR A 81 16.46 11.34 -23.25
CA THR A 81 17.50 12.36 -23.04
C THR A 81 18.05 12.32 -21.62
N GLU A 82 19.29 12.77 -21.47
CA GLU A 82 19.98 12.89 -20.18
C GLU A 82 19.22 13.82 -19.22
N SER A 83 18.73 14.96 -19.73
CA SER A 83 17.98 15.93 -18.93
C SER A 83 16.69 15.32 -18.37
N ALA A 84 15.93 14.62 -19.20
CA ALA A 84 14.70 13.95 -18.77
C ALA A 84 14.99 12.83 -17.76
N ARG A 85 16.10 12.09 -17.93
CA ARG A 85 16.50 11.07 -16.95
C ARG A 85 16.78 11.70 -15.58
N VAL A 86 17.54 12.79 -15.54
CA VAL A 86 17.86 13.49 -14.28
C VAL A 86 16.60 13.98 -13.59
N GLU A 87 15.69 14.63 -14.32
CA GLU A 87 14.41 15.11 -13.77
C GLU A 87 13.58 13.98 -13.13
N VAL A 88 13.38 12.88 -13.86
CA VAL A 88 12.61 11.72 -13.37
C VAL A 88 13.35 11.03 -12.21
N SER A 89 14.68 10.93 -12.27
CA SER A 89 15.49 10.34 -11.21
C SER A 89 15.42 11.16 -9.93
N ASP A 90 15.47 12.49 -10.03
CA ASP A 90 15.38 13.40 -8.88
C ASP A 90 13.99 13.34 -8.25
N GLU A 91 12.92 13.25 -9.05
CA GLU A 91 11.56 13.05 -8.54
C GLU A 91 11.45 11.74 -7.76
N ILE A 92 11.95 10.63 -8.32
CA ILE A 92 11.94 9.32 -7.65
C ILE A 92 12.78 9.36 -6.38
N ALA A 93 13.96 9.96 -6.41
CA ALA A 93 14.83 10.09 -5.23
C ALA A 93 14.16 10.90 -4.11
N SER A 94 13.43 11.97 -4.47
CA SER A 94 12.62 12.74 -3.53
C SER A 94 11.52 11.88 -2.90
N GLN A 95 10.78 11.12 -3.71
CA GLN A 95 9.74 10.21 -3.20
C GLN A 95 10.31 9.11 -2.27
N ILE A 96 11.53 8.62 -2.53
CA ILE A 96 12.22 7.67 -1.65
C ILE A 96 12.64 8.34 -0.35
N LYS A 97 13.16 9.57 -0.39
CA LYS A 97 13.55 10.32 0.80
C LYS A 97 12.36 10.56 1.74
N ASP A 98 11.18 10.80 1.17
CA ASP A 98 9.94 10.91 1.93
C ASP A 98 9.51 9.60 2.64
N LEU A 99 10.04 8.43 2.24
CA LEU A 99 9.76 7.15 2.90
C LEU A 99 10.54 6.96 4.20
N GLU A 100 11.72 7.57 4.31
CA GLU A 100 12.61 7.45 5.47
C GLU A 100 11.93 7.81 6.80
N PRO A 101 11.24 8.96 6.95
CA PRO A 101 10.54 9.29 8.21
C PRO A 101 9.37 8.34 8.52
N LEU A 102 8.70 7.79 7.49
CA LEU A 102 7.62 6.82 7.68
C LEU A 102 8.15 5.49 8.21
N LEU A 103 9.29 5.04 7.69
CA LEU A 103 9.99 3.85 8.18
C LEU A 103 10.48 4.05 9.62
N GLU A 104 11.07 5.21 9.93
CA GLU A 104 11.53 5.52 11.28
C GLU A 104 10.39 5.51 12.31
N LYS A 105 9.23 6.07 11.95
CA LYS A 105 8.03 6.06 12.80
C LYS A 105 7.53 4.64 13.10
N ILE A 106 7.60 3.74 12.12
CA ILE A 106 7.21 2.32 12.25
C ILE A 106 8.22 1.53 13.09
N ILE A 107 9.51 1.89 13.04
CA ILE A 107 10.54 1.25 13.87
C ILE A 107 10.33 1.55 15.36
N HIS A 108 9.90 2.77 15.67
CA HIS A 108 9.69 3.22 17.05
C HIS A 108 8.33 2.84 17.64
N SER A 109 7.38 2.33 16.85
CA SER A 109 6.16 1.74 17.39
C SER A 109 6.49 0.37 17.99
N GLU A 110 6.29 0.21 19.30
CA GLU A 110 6.52 -1.01 20.10
C GLU A 110 5.57 -2.16 19.68
N THR A 111 5.70 -2.69 18.47
CA THR A 111 5.04 -3.95 18.10
C THR A 111 5.98 -5.13 18.32
N GLU A 112 5.70 -5.90 19.37
CA GLU A 112 6.17 -7.27 19.59
C GLU A 112 5.69 -8.16 18.42
N ASP A 113 6.49 -8.23 17.36
CA ASP A 113 6.79 -9.44 16.56
C ASP A 113 7.24 -9.04 15.12
N ASP A 114 8.54 -9.19 14.89
CA ASP A 114 9.16 -9.72 13.66
C ASP A 114 9.01 -8.98 12.29
N LEU A 115 8.24 -7.90 12.17
CA LEU A 115 7.92 -7.31 10.86
C LEU A 115 8.83 -6.14 10.42
N SER A 116 9.42 -5.39 11.35
CA SER A 116 10.26 -4.22 11.03
C SER A 116 11.54 -4.54 10.24
N PRO A 117 12.30 -5.63 10.53
CA PRO A 117 13.56 -5.89 9.82
C PRO A 117 13.37 -6.16 8.33
N ASP A 118 12.35 -6.93 7.96
CA ASP A 118 12.08 -7.29 6.57
C ASP A 118 11.68 -6.07 5.74
N VAL A 119 10.79 -5.22 6.26
CA VAL A 119 10.33 -4.00 5.57
C VAL A 119 11.51 -3.05 5.32
N ILE A 120 12.41 -2.86 6.28
CA ILE A 120 13.62 -2.03 6.12
C ILE A 120 14.56 -2.61 5.07
N ARG A 121 14.83 -3.93 5.14
CA ARG A 121 15.71 -4.60 4.17
C ARG A 121 15.16 -4.46 2.76
N PHE A 122 13.86 -4.61 2.58
CA PHE A 122 13.23 -4.45 1.28
C PHE A 122 13.14 -2.99 0.81
N ALA A 123 12.85 -2.02 1.69
CA ALA A 123 12.87 -0.60 1.32
C ALA A 123 14.27 -0.17 0.84
N SER A 124 15.31 -0.64 1.55
CA SER A 124 16.70 -0.46 1.13
C SER A 124 17.01 -1.17 -0.20
N ALA A 125 16.43 -2.35 -0.44
CA ALA A 125 16.57 -3.05 -1.71
C ALA A 125 15.91 -2.30 -2.87
N VAL A 126 14.71 -1.73 -2.68
CA VAL A 126 14.06 -0.89 -3.69
C VAL A 126 14.89 0.34 -4.01
N SER A 127 15.39 1.05 -3.00
CA SER A 127 16.25 2.21 -3.20
C SER A 127 17.48 1.86 -4.05
N ARG A 128 18.21 0.79 -3.68
CA ARG A 128 19.35 0.28 -4.47
C ARG A 128 18.96 -0.15 -5.89
N ASN A 129 17.81 -0.79 -6.06
CA ASN A 129 17.33 -1.20 -7.38
C ASN A 129 17.02 0.00 -8.27
N LEU A 130 16.46 1.08 -7.70
CA LEU A 130 16.14 2.30 -8.46
C LEU A 130 17.40 3.09 -8.82
N GLU A 131 18.40 3.11 -7.94
CA GLU A 131 19.73 3.63 -8.27
C GLU A 131 20.39 2.81 -9.39
N GLY A 132 20.33 1.48 -9.29
CA GLY A 132 20.78 0.58 -10.36
C GLY A 132 20.07 0.82 -11.69
N LEU A 133 18.75 1.01 -11.66
CA LEU A 133 17.94 1.33 -12.83
C LEU A 133 18.37 2.67 -13.46
N ASN A 134 18.60 3.70 -12.65
CA ASN A 134 19.09 5.00 -13.14
C ASN A 134 20.45 4.87 -13.85
N GLU A 135 21.40 4.10 -13.29
CA GLU A 135 22.69 3.86 -13.93
C GLU A 135 22.59 3.00 -15.21
N LEU A 136 21.67 2.03 -15.27
CA LEU A 136 21.37 1.29 -16.49
C LEU A 136 20.82 2.21 -17.59
N VAL A 137 19.86 3.08 -17.25
CA VAL A 137 19.29 4.04 -18.20
C VAL A 137 20.35 5.03 -18.70
N LYS A 138 21.24 5.49 -17.82
CA LYS A 138 22.41 6.30 -18.21
C LYS A 138 23.30 5.61 -19.24
N LYS A 139 23.63 4.34 -19.01
CA LYS A 139 24.40 3.53 -19.98
C LYS A 139 23.63 3.37 -21.29
N ARG A 140 22.33 3.10 -21.23
CA ARG A 140 21.46 2.99 -22.40
C ARG A 140 21.48 4.26 -23.25
N LEU A 141 21.31 5.43 -22.63
CA LEU A 141 21.35 6.72 -23.33
C LEU A 141 22.71 6.97 -24.00
N ALA A 142 23.82 6.61 -23.35
CA ALA A 142 25.15 6.70 -23.95
C ALA A 142 25.32 5.77 -25.16
N ILE A 143 24.76 4.55 -25.09
CA ILE A 143 24.76 3.58 -26.20
C ILE A 143 23.94 4.10 -27.38
N VAL A 144 22.74 4.63 -27.12
CA VAL A 144 21.88 5.23 -28.16
C VAL A 144 22.59 6.43 -28.82
N ALA A 145 23.21 7.32 -28.04
CA ALA A 145 23.99 8.43 -28.59
C ALA A 145 25.16 7.97 -29.48
N ASN A 146 25.84 6.88 -29.09
CA ASN A 146 26.88 6.26 -29.90
C ASN A 146 26.28 5.61 -31.17
N GLN A 147 25.15 4.94 -31.07
CA GLN A 147 24.43 4.36 -32.21
C GLN A 147 24.06 5.42 -33.23
N GLU A 148 23.52 6.57 -32.80
CA GLU A 148 23.23 7.70 -33.69
C GLU A 148 24.47 8.22 -34.40
N LYS A 149 25.62 8.30 -33.72
CA LYS A 149 26.89 8.68 -34.33
C LYS A 149 27.29 7.69 -35.42
N ARG A 150 27.18 6.38 -35.15
CA ARG A 150 27.48 5.32 -36.11
C ARG A 150 26.51 5.30 -37.29
N LEU A 151 25.24 5.59 -37.07
CA LEU A 151 24.24 5.76 -38.13
C LEU A 151 24.55 6.96 -39.03
N ARG A 152 25.04 8.08 -38.48
CA ARG A 152 25.52 9.21 -39.29
C ARG A 152 26.73 8.82 -40.15
N GLU A 153 27.69 8.08 -39.59
CA GLU A 153 28.84 7.52 -40.33
C GLU A 153 28.38 6.59 -41.46
N LEU A 154 27.42 5.70 -41.20
CA LEU A 154 26.82 4.81 -42.19
C LEU A 154 26.18 5.59 -43.34
N THR A 155 25.30 6.55 -43.01
CA THR A 155 24.60 7.36 -44.01
C THR A 155 25.58 8.19 -44.85
N GLN A 156 26.64 8.73 -44.25
CA GLN A 156 27.68 9.43 -44.99
C GLN A 156 28.43 8.49 -45.95
N ALA A 157 28.83 7.31 -45.48
CA ALA A 157 29.53 6.32 -46.31
C ALA A 157 28.66 5.84 -47.48
N ASN A 158 27.38 5.55 -47.21
CA ASN A 158 26.37 5.19 -48.21
C ASN A 158 26.25 6.29 -49.28
N ASN A 159 26.05 7.54 -48.87
CA ASN A 159 25.92 8.68 -49.80
C ASN A 159 27.17 8.90 -50.65
N ILE A 160 28.36 8.72 -50.09
CA ILE A 160 29.62 8.84 -50.85
C ILE A 160 29.75 7.68 -51.85
N ALA A 161 29.46 6.44 -51.45
CA ALA A 161 29.46 5.28 -52.33
C ALA A 161 28.47 5.46 -53.49
N GLN A 162 27.23 5.87 -53.20
CA GLN A 162 26.22 6.18 -54.21
C GLN A 162 26.66 7.28 -55.19
N ARG A 163 27.30 8.35 -54.71
CA ARG A 163 27.86 9.40 -55.59
C ARG A 163 29.00 8.91 -56.49
N ILE A 164 29.76 7.91 -56.05
CA ILE A 164 30.81 7.29 -56.86
C ILE A 164 30.19 6.43 -57.97
N LEU A 165 29.06 5.78 -57.68
CA LEU A 165 28.41 4.80 -58.56
C LEU A 165 27.35 5.43 -59.49
N SER A 166 26.72 6.55 -59.12
CA SER A 166 25.63 7.18 -59.89
C SER A 166 25.96 7.60 -61.34
N PRO A 167 27.20 7.99 -61.71
CA PRO A 167 27.50 8.26 -63.12
C PRO A 167 27.28 7.01 -63.98
N SER A 168 27.55 5.82 -63.45
CA SER A 168 27.42 4.56 -64.16
C SER A 168 25.98 4.24 -64.54
N GLU A 169 25.01 4.55 -63.66
CA GLU A 169 23.58 4.31 -63.90
C GLU A 169 23.06 5.16 -65.06
N ARG A 170 23.45 6.44 -65.11
CA ARG A 170 23.07 7.34 -66.21
C ARG A 170 23.72 6.93 -67.54
N ILE A 171 25.00 6.55 -67.50
CA ILE A 171 25.74 6.11 -68.69
C ILE A 171 25.15 4.80 -69.22
N LEU A 172 24.86 3.84 -68.34
CA LEU A 172 24.27 2.56 -68.70
C LEU A 172 22.90 2.75 -69.37
N GLY A 173 22.03 3.58 -68.80
CA GLY A 173 20.72 3.88 -69.40
C GLY A 173 20.83 4.50 -70.80
N ALA A 174 21.78 5.45 -70.98
CA ALA A 174 22.05 6.04 -72.29
C ALA A 174 22.60 5.02 -73.29
N GLN A 175 23.57 4.19 -72.88
CA GLN A 175 24.16 3.16 -73.74
C GLN A 175 23.16 2.07 -74.12
N ILE A 176 22.27 1.66 -73.22
CA ILE A 176 21.19 0.71 -73.54
C ILE A 176 20.22 1.32 -74.56
N ALA A 177 19.86 2.60 -74.42
CA ALA A 177 19.02 3.28 -75.40
C ALA A 177 19.71 3.37 -76.78
N ASP A 178 21.02 3.65 -76.80
CA ASP A 178 21.81 3.67 -78.03
C ASP A 178 21.95 2.26 -78.65
N TRP A 179 22.05 1.20 -77.83
CA TRP A 179 22.04 -0.19 -78.28
C TRP A 179 20.74 -0.52 -79.02
N TYR A 180 19.57 -0.24 -78.42
CA TYR A 180 18.27 -0.46 -79.06
C TYR A 180 18.13 0.32 -80.37
N ARG A 181 18.55 1.59 -80.38
CA ARG A 181 18.52 2.41 -81.60
C ARG A 181 19.43 1.85 -82.70
N SER A 182 20.57 1.26 -82.34
CA SER A 182 21.48 0.62 -83.30
C SER A 182 20.93 -0.66 -83.91
N LEU A 183 20.07 -1.39 -83.17
CA LEU A 183 19.42 -2.62 -83.64
C LEU A 183 18.30 -2.32 -84.66
N GLU A 184 17.56 -1.22 -84.49
CA GLU A 184 16.54 -0.78 -85.46
C GLU A 184 17.14 -0.42 -86.83
N ILE A 185 18.40 0.03 -86.85
CA ILE A 185 19.11 0.47 -88.06
C ILE A 185 19.82 -0.71 -88.76
N ALA A 186 20.15 -1.78 -88.03
CA ALA A 186 20.95 -2.90 -88.54
C ALA A 186 20.07 -3.95 -89.27
N GLY A 187 20.04 -3.87 -90.60
CA GLY A 187 19.23 -4.76 -91.46
C GLY A 187 19.83 -6.14 -91.78
N ASN A 188 21.09 -6.42 -91.45
CA ASN A 188 21.77 -7.68 -91.77
C ASN A 188 22.41 -8.27 -90.52
N GLY A 189 22.14 -9.54 -90.20
CA GLY A 189 22.36 -10.21 -88.91
C GLY A 189 23.81 -10.39 -88.40
N GLN A 190 24.72 -9.47 -88.70
CA GLN A 190 26.09 -9.46 -88.19
C GLN A 190 26.37 -8.15 -87.44
N LEU A 191 26.81 -8.25 -86.18
CA LEU A 191 27.07 -7.10 -85.32
C LEU A 191 28.20 -6.23 -85.89
N SER A 192 27.99 -4.92 -85.95
CA SER A 192 29.04 -3.97 -86.36
C SER A 192 30.13 -3.85 -85.29
N GLY A 193 31.33 -3.42 -85.68
CA GLY A 193 32.44 -3.20 -84.73
C GLY A 193 32.09 -2.19 -83.63
N ASP A 194 31.24 -1.20 -83.93
CA ASP A 194 30.77 -0.23 -82.94
C ASP A 194 29.72 -0.82 -81.99
N GLN A 195 28.87 -1.73 -82.47
CA GLN A 195 27.97 -2.51 -81.61
C GLN A 195 28.76 -3.40 -80.65
N VAL A 196 29.83 -4.06 -81.09
CA VAL A 196 30.69 -4.87 -80.20
C VAL A 196 31.34 -4.00 -79.11
N LYS A 197 31.85 -2.80 -79.46
CA LYS A 197 32.40 -1.85 -78.47
C LYS A 197 31.36 -1.35 -77.48
N LEU A 198 30.14 -1.06 -77.96
CA LEU A 198 29.06 -0.60 -77.12
C LEU A 198 28.58 -1.71 -76.16
N ALA A 199 28.42 -2.94 -76.66
CA ALA A 199 28.11 -4.11 -75.83
C ALA A 199 29.18 -4.36 -74.75
N THR A 200 30.47 -4.24 -75.11
CA THR A 200 31.58 -4.36 -74.14
C THR A 200 31.51 -3.26 -73.07
N SER A 201 31.22 -2.01 -73.47
CA SER A 201 31.07 -0.89 -72.54
C SER A 201 29.89 -1.07 -71.57
N ILE A 202 28.78 -1.65 -72.03
CA ILE A 202 27.63 -2.00 -71.19
C ILE A 202 28.04 -3.08 -70.17
N ILE A 203 28.73 -4.14 -70.61
CA ILE A 203 29.19 -5.22 -69.74
C ILE A 203 30.11 -4.69 -68.63
N ASP A 204 31.01 -3.76 -68.94
CA ASP A 204 31.93 -3.13 -67.97
C ASP A 204 31.21 -2.29 -66.89
N LEU A 205 29.95 -1.92 -67.11
CA LEU A 205 29.14 -1.16 -66.15
C LEU A 205 28.28 -2.02 -65.23
N ILE A 206 28.05 -3.30 -65.57
CA ILE A 206 27.23 -4.23 -64.75
C ILE A 206 27.75 -4.35 -63.31
N PRO A 207 29.06 -4.52 -63.04
CA PRO A 207 29.57 -4.56 -61.67
C PRO A 207 29.26 -3.28 -60.89
N GLN A 208 29.26 -2.12 -61.54
CA GLN A 208 28.96 -0.84 -60.88
C GLN A 208 27.50 -0.75 -60.45
N GLN A 209 26.57 -1.23 -61.27
CA GLN A 209 25.16 -1.33 -60.92
C GLN A 209 24.95 -2.32 -59.76
N ARG A 210 25.60 -3.49 -59.81
CA ARG A 210 25.50 -4.48 -58.73
C ARG A 210 26.04 -3.94 -57.41
N ALA A 211 27.15 -3.20 -57.44
CA ALA A 211 27.68 -2.53 -56.26
C ALA A 211 26.70 -1.49 -55.70
N SER A 212 26.00 -0.73 -56.56
CA SER A 212 25.00 0.27 -56.14
C SER A 212 23.86 -0.38 -55.35
N LEU A 213 23.31 -1.47 -55.88
CA LEU A 213 22.25 -2.25 -55.22
C LEU A 213 22.71 -2.86 -53.89
N LEU A 214 23.92 -3.42 -53.85
CA LEU A 214 24.47 -4.02 -52.63
C LEU A 214 24.71 -2.97 -51.54
N VAL A 215 25.22 -1.79 -51.89
CA VAL A 215 25.41 -0.67 -50.96
C VAL A 215 24.08 -0.25 -50.33
N ASP A 216 23.01 -0.11 -51.13
CA ASP A 216 21.68 0.26 -50.65
C ASP A 216 21.03 -0.86 -49.80
N THR A 217 21.21 -2.12 -50.21
CA THR A 217 20.74 -3.29 -49.46
C THR A 217 21.40 -3.36 -48.09
N ILE A 218 22.73 -3.21 -48.02
CA ILE A 218 23.49 -3.21 -46.77
C ILE A 218 23.06 -2.07 -45.86
N HIS A 219 22.88 -0.86 -46.42
CA HIS A 219 22.38 0.27 -45.65
C HIS A 219 21.02 -0.03 -45.01
N THR A 220 20.08 -0.53 -45.81
CA THR A 220 18.72 -0.88 -45.37
C THR A 220 18.73 -2.01 -44.33
N ASP A 221 19.53 -3.04 -44.51
CA ASP A 221 19.61 -4.16 -43.57
C ASP A 221 20.26 -3.76 -42.24
N LEU A 222 21.24 -2.84 -42.25
CA LEU A 222 21.78 -2.26 -41.02
C LEU A 222 20.74 -1.42 -40.28
N LEU A 223 19.88 -0.69 -40.98
CA LEU A 223 18.76 0.04 -40.36
C LEU A 223 17.75 -0.94 -39.71
N LYS A 224 17.43 -2.05 -40.38
CA LYS A 224 16.58 -3.10 -39.78
C LYS A 224 17.21 -3.71 -38.53
N ILE A 225 18.53 -3.89 -38.50
CA ILE A 225 19.26 -4.37 -37.33
C ILE A 225 19.14 -3.38 -36.17
N THR A 226 19.26 -2.08 -36.43
CA THR A 226 19.13 -1.06 -35.38
C THR A 226 17.73 -0.99 -34.77
N ASP A 227 16.70 -1.38 -35.54
CA ASP A 227 15.30 -1.40 -35.08
C ASP A 227 14.88 -2.75 -34.46
N ALA A 228 15.72 -3.78 -34.53
CA ALA A 228 15.39 -5.11 -34.02
C ALA A 228 15.10 -5.12 -32.51
N HIS A 229 14.17 -5.96 -32.07
CA HIS A 229 13.71 -6.01 -30.68
C HIS A 229 14.33 -7.16 -29.85
N THR A 230 15.02 -8.10 -30.51
CA THR A 230 15.61 -9.28 -29.86
C THR A 230 17.00 -9.60 -30.41
N ALA A 231 17.85 -10.25 -29.60
CA ALA A 231 19.19 -10.64 -30.03
C ALA A 231 19.15 -11.69 -31.14
N GLU A 232 18.17 -12.59 -31.10
CA GLU A 232 17.95 -13.64 -32.09
C GLU A 232 17.56 -13.05 -33.45
N GLN A 233 16.69 -12.03 -33.46
CA GLN A 233 16.34 -11.31 -34.69
C GLN A 233 17.57 -10.65 -35.31
N ILE A 234 18.45 -10.06 -34.49
CA ILE A 234 19.71 -9.48 -34.96
C ILE A 234 20.58 -10.55 -35.61
N ASP A 235 20.72 -11.72 -34.99
CA ASP A 235 21.54 -12.81 -35.54
C ASP A 235 21.03 -13.33 -36.89
N VAL A 236 19.72 -13.43 -37.04
CA VAL A 236 19.08 -13.80 -38.32
C VAL A 236 19.37 -12.74 -39.40
N LEU A 237 19.32 -11.44 -39.06
CA LEU A 237 19.57 -10.35 -39.99
C LEU A 237 21.06 -10.17 -40.36
N VAL A 238 21.98 -10.51 -39.45
CA VAL A 238 23.43 -10.40 -39.70
C VAL A 238 23.91 -11.42 -40.73
N PHE A 239 23.28 -12.59 -40.83
CA PHE A 239 23.70 -13.64 -41.77
C PHE A 239 23.69 -13.19 -43.25
N PRO A 240 22.55 -12.75 -43.84
CA PRO A 240 22.54 -12.27 -45.23
C PRO A 240 23.40 -11.02 -45.42
N LEU A 241 23.48 -10.16 -44.40
CA LEU A 241 24.27 -8.94 -44.44
C LEU A 241 25.78 -9.22 -44.64
N ARG A 242 26.33 -10.25 -43.97
CA ARG A 242 27.73 -10.68 -44.18
C ARG A 242 27.97 -11.16 -45.62
N GLN A 243 27.01 -11.85 -46.20
CA GLN A 243 27.08 -12.31 -47.59
C GLN A 243 27.05 -11.12 -48.56
N SER A 244 26.15 -10.17 -48.36
CA SER A 244 26.07 -8.94 -49.17
C SER A 244 27.36 -8.12 -49.11
N LEU A 245 28.01 -8.04 -47.94
CA LEU A 245 29.32 -7.38 -47.80
C LEU A 245 30.45 -8.08 -48.54
N LYS A 246 30.49 -9.41 -48.46
CA LYS A 246 31.47 -10.22 -49.20
C LYS A 246 31.29 -10.00 -50.70
N GLU A 247 30.05 -10.07 -51.18
CA GLU A 247 29.73 -9.83 -52.58
C GLU A 247 30.08 -8.40 -53.02
N LEU A 248 29.81 -7.39 -52.18
CA LEU A 248 30.18 -6.00 -52.48
C LEU A 248 31.69 -5.84 -52.65
N THR A 249 32.47 -6.48 -51.77
CA THR A 249 33.94 -6.45 -51.83
C THR A 249 34.47 -7.10 -53.11
N GLU A 250 33.87 -8.22 -53.54
CA GLU A 250 34.22 -8.92 -54.79
C GLU A 250 33.85 -8.08 -56.02
N VAL A 251 32.63 -7.56 -56.08
CA VAL A 251 32.12 -6.74 -57.18
C VAL A 251 32.93 -5.44 -57.31
N ALA A 252 33.35 -4.83 -56.20
CA ALA A 252 34.18 -3.63 -56.20
C ALA A 252 35.54 -3.82 -56.89
N GLN A 253 36.07 -5.05 -56.97
CA GLN A 253 37.31 -5.33 -57.68
C GLN A 253 37.18 -5.16 -59.20
N ALA A 254 35.98 -5.37 -59.75
CA ALA A 254 35.68 -5.27 -61.18
C ALA A 254 35.26 -3.84 -61.61
N VAL A 255 35.19 -2.91 -60.67
CA VAL A 255 34.89 -1.49 -60.94
C VAL A 255 36.13 -0.76 -61.47
N SER A 256 35.93 0.36 -62.19
CA SER A 256 37.03 1.17 -62.72
C SER A 256 38.08 1.55 -61.64
N PRO A 257 39.39 1.58 -61.95
CA PRO A 257 40.44 1.78 -60.94
C PRO A 257 40.31 3.05 -60.10
N ARG A 258 39.77 4.13 -60.69
CA ARG A 258 39.53 5.40 -59.99
C ARG A 258 38.37 5.29 -58.98
N ALA A 259 37.28 4.63 -59.37
CA ALA A 259 36.13 4.43 -58.50
C ALA A 259 36.45 3.41 -57.39
N LYS A 260 37.14 2.31 -57.72
CA LYS A 260 37.59 1.29 -56.78
C LYS A 260 38.30 1.89 -55.55
N ARG A 261 39.36 2.69 -55.75
CA ARG A 261 40.11 3.31 -54.62
C ARG A 261 39.25 4.15 -53.68
N ARG A 262 38.19 4.80 -54.20
CA ARG A 262 37.28 5.62 -53.39
C ARG A 262 36.21 4.76 -52.73
N LEU A 263 35.73 3.74 -53.43
CA LEU A 263 34.72 2.79 -52.97
C LEU A 263 35.29 1.88 -51.86
N ASP A 264 36.52 1.38 -52.01
CA ASP A 264 37.22 0.56 -51.01
C ASP A 264 37.23 1.27 -49.64
N LYS A 265 37.50 2.57 -49.62
CA LYS A 265 37.45 3.38 -48.38
C LYS A 265 36.05 3.37 -47.73
N GLN A 266 34.98 3.41 -48.53
CA GLN A 266 33.61 3.37 -48.00
C GLN A 266 33.24 1.96 -47.56
N ILE A 267 33.64 0.93 -48.30
CA ILE A 267 33.45 -0.48 -47.94
C ILE A 267 34.09 -0.77 -46.59
N THR A 268 35.33 -0.32 -46.34
CA THR A 268 35.99 -0.51 -45.04
C THR A 268 35.20 0.14 -43.89
N ILE A 269 34.60 1.32 -44.10
CA ILE A 269 33.76 1.98 -43.09
C ILE A 269 32.51 1.13 -42.83
N ILE A 270 31.80 0.73 -43.89
CA ILE A 270 30.56 -0.06 -43.80
C ILE A 270 30.83 -1.43 -43.15
N GLU A 271 31.94 -2.08 -43.49
CA GLU A 271 32.36 -3.35 -42.91
C GLU A 271 32.59 -3.22 -41.40
N GLY A 272 33.31 -2.17 -40.96
CA GLY A 272 33.53 -1.91 -39.53
C GLY A 272 32.26 -1.57 -38.75
N LEU A 273 31.22 -1.05 -39.42
CA LEU A 273 29.89 -0.83 -38.85
C LEU A 273 29.04 -2.09 -38.80
N THR A 274 29.42 -3.14 -39.52
CA THR A 274 28.65 -4.37 -39.68
C THR A 274 29.19 -5.51 -38.82
N VAL A 275 30.52 -5.68 -38.79
CA VAL A 275 31.19 -6.78 -38.08
C VAL A 275 32.18 -6.22 -37.08
N GLY A 276 32.25 -6.87 -35.91
CA GLY A 276 33.21 -6.55 -34.86
C GLY A 276 32.59 -5.87 -33.64
N PRO A 277 33.42 -5.53 -32.64
CA PRO A 277 32.95 -5.08 -31.32
C PRO A 277 32.29 -3.69 -31.34
N SER A 278 32.55 -2.88 -32.37
CA SER A 278 31.95 -1.54 -32.53
C SER A 278 30.82 -1.50 -33.56
N SER A 279 30.36 -2.67 -34.02
CA SER A 279 29.31 -2.77 -35.04
C SER A 279 27.94 -2.35 -34.51
N LEU A 280 27.06 -1.92 -35.41
CA LEU A 280 25.68 -1.54 -35.08
C LEU A 280 24.89 -2.72 -34.48
N SER A 281 25.18 -3.95 -34.92
CA SER A 281 24.58 -5.17 -34.35
C SER A 281 24.99 -5.37 -32.89
N GLN A 282 26.28 -5.21 -32.57
CA GLN A 282 26.76 -5.35 -31.19
C GLN A 282 26.24 -4.23 -30.28
N ILE A 283 26.20 -2.99 -30.77
CA ILE A 283 25.64 -1.83 -30.06
C ILE A 283 24.18 -2.09 -29.72
N ARG A 284 23.38 -2.56 -30.68
CA ARG A 284 21.96 -2.85 -30.45
C ARG A 284 21.77 -4.02 -29.48
N LYS A 285 22.59 -5.08 -29.56
CA LYS A 285 22.56 -6.19 -28.59
C LYS A 285 22.85 -5.71 -27.16
N GLN A 286 23.85 -4.84 -26.98
CA GLN A 286 24.15 -4.25 -25.68
C GLN A 286 23.00 -3.37 -25.15
N GLU A 287 22.32 -2.63 -26.03
CA GLU A 287 21.13 -1.87 -25.63
C GLU A 287 20.01 -2.80 -25.14
N LEU A 288 19.74 -3.89 -25.87
CA LEU A 288 18.70 -4.87 -25.51
C LEU A 288 19.02 -5.59 -24.19
N GLU A 289 20.29 -5.92 -23.95
CA GLU A 289 20.75 -6.50 -22.68
C GLU A 289 20.47 -5.56 -21.50
N ILE A 290 20.81 -4.27 -21.64
CA ILE A 290 20.52 -3.26 -20.61
C ILE A 290 19.02 -3.07 -20.40
N ILE A 291 18.22 -3.09 -21.47
CA ILE A 291 16.76 -3.01 -21.37
C ILE A 291 16.22 -4.21 -20.58
N SER A 292 16.69 -5.42 -20.88
CA SER A 292 16.31 -6.64 -20.16
C SER A 292 16.69 -6.56 -18.67
N GLU A 293 17.92 -6.14 -18.35
CA GLU A 293 18.36 -5.96 -16.96
C GLU A 293 17.49 -4.92 -16.22
N ALA A 294 17.12 -3.83 -16.89
CA ALA A 294 16.25 -2.80 -16.33
C ALA A 294 14.83 -3.31 -16.07
N GLU A 295 14.27 -4.10 -16.99
CA GLU A 295 12.97 -4.75 -16.84
C GLU A 295 12.95 -5.74 -15.66
N ASP A 296 14.03 -6.49 -15.47
CA ASP A 296 14.18 -7.39 -14.32
C ASP A 296 14.17 -6.62 -12.98
N LEU A 297 14.87 -5.50 -12.90
CA LEU A 297 14.85 -4.63 -11.71
C LEU A 297 13.45 -4.05 -11.44
N LEU A 298 12.74 -3.62 -12.49
CA LEU A 298 11.36 -3.15 -12.37
C LEU A 298 10.44 -4.27 -11.88
N ALA A 299 10.59 -5.50 -12.38
CA ALA A 299 9.81 -6.65 -11.95
C ALA A 299 10.05 -6.99 -10.46
N VAL A 300 11.30 -6.85 -9.96
CA VAL A 300 11.61 -6.98 -8.53
C VAL A 300 10.84 -5.94 -7.70
N ASN A 301 10.84 -4.68 -8.12
CA ASN A 301 10.16 -3.60 -7.42
C ASN A 301 8.62 -3.81 -7.38
N VAL A 302 8.02 -4.29 -8.46
CA VAL A 302 6.59 -4.65 -8.52
C VAL A 302 6.24 -5.82 -7.60
N ARG A 303 7.13 -6.83 -7.48
CA ARG A 303 6.94 -7.92 -6.51
C ARG A 303 6.99 -7.40 -5.07
N PHE A 304 7.89 -6.47 -4.77
CA PHE A 304 7.97 -5.86 -3.44
C PHE A 304 6.71 -5.07 -3.09
N SER A 305 6.25 -4.18 -3.98
CA SER A 305 5.03 -3.39 -3.73
C SER A 305 3.83 -4.29 -3.43
N ARG A 306 3.67 -5.41 -4.15
CA ARG A 306 2.63 -6.41 -3.86
C ARG A 306 2.82 -7.09 -2.51
N TYR A 307 4.04 -7.47 -2.16
CA TYR A 307 4.34 -8.07 -0.85
C TYR A 307 3.95 -7.12 0.30
N LEU A 308 4.37 -5.86 0.22
CA LEU A 308 4.06 -4.84 1.22
C LEU A 308 2.54 -4.59 1.31
N SER A 309 1.86 -4.41 0.17
CA SER A 309 0.42 -4.19 0.12
C SER A 309 -0.36 -5.34 0.78
N ASN A 310 0.00 -6.59 0.47
CA ASN A 310 -0.60 -7.77 1.12
C ASN A 310 -0.35 -7.80 2.63
N ARG A 311 0.85 -7.43 3.08
CA ARG A 311 1.19 -7.40 4.50
C ARG A 311 0.43 -6.31 5.25
N VAL A 312 0.33 -5.10 4.67
CA VAL A 312 -0.45 -4.00 5.24
C VAL A 312 -1.93 -4.37 5.32
N ASN A 313 -2.49 -4.99 4.27
CA ASN A 313 -3.87 -5.49 4.30
C ASN A 313 -4.08 -6.53 5.40
N TYR A 314 -3.10 -7.43 5.62
CA TYR A 314 -3.15 -8.38 6.74
C TYR A 314 -3.19 -7.67 8.09
N LEU A 315 -2.32 -6.67 8.31
CA LEU A 315 -2.27 -5.91 9.57
C LEU A 315 -3.56 -5.11 9.82
N VAL A 316 -4.08 -4.44 8.80
CA VAL A 316 -5.34 -3.68 8.88
C VAL A 316 -6.51 -4.63 9.22
N ASN A 317 -6.58 -5.78 8.55
CA ASN A 317 -7.64 -6.75 8.82
C ASN A 317 -7.53 -7.34 10.23
N HIS A 318 -6.31 -7.66 10.69
CA HIS A 318 -6.09 -8.17 12.05
C HIS A 318 -6.47 -7.12 13.11
N ALA A 319 -6.04 -5.87 12.93
CA ALA A 319 -6.43 -4.78 13.83
C ALA A 319 -7.95 -4.56 13.86
N THR A 320 -8.62 -4.70 12.70
CA THR A 320 -10.09 -4.59 12.62
C THR A 320 -10.78 -5.74 13.37
N GLN A 321 -10.29 -6.97 13.23
CA GLN A 321 -10.81 -8.14 13.97
C GLN A 321 -10.60 -8.03 15.48
N GLU A 322 -9.45 -7.51 15.94
CA GLU A 322 -9.21 -7.24 17.35
C GLU A 322 -10.15 -6.14 17.90
N ILE A 323 -10.50 -5.15 17.09
CA ILE A 323 -11.48 -4.12 17.46
C ILE A 323 -12.89 -4.72 17.58
N GLU A 324 -13.29 -5.58 16.65
CA GLU A 324 -14.58 -6.27 16.71
C GLU A 324 -14.68 -7.18 17.94
N THR A 325 -13.64 -7.97 18.22
CA THR A 325 -13.61 -8.84 19.42
C THR A 325 -13.60 -8.04 20.72
N ALA A 326 -12.88 -6.92 20.78
CA ALA A 326 -12.91 -6.01 21.93
C ALA A 326 -14.29 -5.34 22.10
N HIS A 327 -14.96 -5.01 21.00
CA HIS A 327 -16.32 -4.48 21.00
C HIS A 327 -17.33 -5.51 21.54
N ASP A 328 -17.26 -6.75 21.06
CA ASP A 328 -18.12 -7.84 21.51
C ASP A 328 -17.94 -8.14 23.00
N GLN A 329 -16.69 -8.14 23.49
CA GLN A 329 -16.39 -8.28 24.91
C GLN A 329 -16.94 -7.08 25.72
N ALA A 330 -16.78 -5.85 25.23
CA ALA A 330 -17.34 -4.67 25.89
C ALA A 330 -18.87 -4.73 25.98
N VAL A 331 -19.56 -5.20 24.94
CA VAL A 331 -21.02 -5.39 24.93
C VAL A 331 -21.46 -6.45 25.94
N LEU A 332 -20.72 -7.57 26.06
CA LEU A 332 -20.99 -8.60 27.07
C LEU A 332 -20.83 -8.06 28.49
N LEU A 333 -19.75 -7.34 28.78
CA LEU A 333 -19.54 -6.71 30.10
C LEU A 333 -20.60 -5.64 30.39
N GLN A 334 -20.99 -4.85 29.39
CA GLN A 334 -22.04 -3.84 29.54
C GLN A 334 -23.40 -4.49 29.89
N ASN A 335 -23.74 -5.62 29.27
CA ASN A 335 -24.97 -6.35 29.58
C ASN A 335 -24.95 -6.96 31.00
N LEU A 336 -23.82 -7.50 31.45
CA LEU A 336 -23.66 -8.00 32.82
C LEU A 336 -23.79 -6.88 33.86
N ASN A 337 -23.08 -5.77 33.68
CA ASN A 337 -23.17 -4.60 34.57
C ASN A 337 -24.58 -4.00 34.58
N ARG A 338 -25.26 -3.93 33.42
CA ARG A 338 -26.67 -3.50 33.34
C ARG A 338 -27.58 -4.41 34.16
N ASN A 339 -27.42 -5.73 34.04
CA ASN A 339 -28.25 -6.69 34.77
C ASN A 339 -28.01 -6.63 36.29
N ILE A 340 -26.75 -6.43 36.72
CA ILE A 340 -26.41 -6.22 38.12
C ILE A 340 -27.07 -4.95 38.66
N LEU A 341 -26.97 -3.83 37.93
CA LEU A 341 -27.59 -2.56 38.33
C LEU A 341 -29.12 -2.65 38.41
N ILE A 342 -29.77 -3.29 37.43
CA ILE A 342 -31.21 -3.55 37.47
C ILE A 342 -31.57 -4.40 38.69
N SER A 343 -30.78 -5.44 38.98
CA SER A 343 -31.02 -6.32 40.13
C SER A 343 -30.88 -5.55 41.45
N VAL A 344 -29.81 -4.77 41.62
CA VAL A 344 -29.58 -3.93 42.80
C VAL A 344 -30.70 -2.90 42.98
N ALA A 345 -31.15 -2.25 41.91
CA ALA A 345 -32.26 -1.31 41.94
C ALA A 345 -33.60 -1.99 42.29
N ALA A 346 -33.88 -3.17 41.73
CA ALA A 346 -35.08 -3.93 42.06
C ALA A 346 -35.07 -4.39 43.53
N LEU A 347 -33.94 -4.93 44.01
CA LEU A 347 -33.75 -5.33 45.40
C LEU A 347 -33.88 -4.16 46.37
N SER A 348 -33.36 -2.98 46.03
CA SER A 348 -33.47 -1.80 46.88
C SER A 348 -34.90 -1.28 46.97
N LEU A 349 -35.65 -1.29 45.87
CA LEU A 349 -37.07 -0.93 45.84
C LEU A 349 -37.91 -1.92 46.65
N ILE A 350 -37.68 -3.23 46.47
CA ILE A 350 -38.39 -4.28 47.23
C ILE A 350 -38.08 -4.14 48.72
N SER A 351 -36.81 -3.96 49.08
CA SER A 351 -36.39 -3.77 50.48
C SER A 351 -37.03 -2.53 51.10
N SER A 352 -37.01 -1.39 50.39
CA SER A 352 -37.65 -0.14 50.83
C SER A 352 -39.16 -0.32 51.05
N LEU A 353 -39.84 -0.95 50.09
CA LEU A 353 -41.28 -1.23 50.18
C LEU A 353 -41.60 -2.12 51.39
N LEU A 354 -40.83 -3.21 51.58
CA LEU A 354 -41.00 -4.12 52.71
C LEU A 354 -40.75 -3.42 54.04
N ILE A 355 -39.73 -2.57 54.14
CA ILE A 355 -39.45 -1.78 55.35
C ILE A 355 -40.60 -0.83 55.66
N VAL A 356 -41.05 -0.04 54.68
CA VAL A 356 -42.14 0.94 54.89
C VAL A 356 -43.45 0.22 55.23
N TRP A 357 -43.78 -0.87 54.52
CA TRP A 357 -45.04 -1.57 54.72
C TRP A 357 -45.07 -2.41 56.00
N LEU A 358 -44.12 -3.33 56.17
CA LEU A 358 -44.11 -4.30 57.27
C LEU A 358 -43.66 -3.67 58.58
N TYR A 359 -42.63 -2.82 58.54
CA TYR A 359 -42.05 -2.24 59.75
C TYR A 359 -42.67 -0.89 60.11
N VAL A 360 -42.69 0.07 59.18
CA VAL A 360 -43.22 1.41 59.51
C VAL A 360 -44.75 1.39 59.63
N GLY A 361 -45.47 0.92 58.61
CA GLY A 361 -46.93 0.91 58.61
C GLY A 361 -47.51 -0.04 59.66
N ARG A 362 -47.24 -1.34 59.51
CA ARG A 362 -47.90 -2.37 60.33
C ARG A 362 -47.41 -2.42 61.77
N ASN A 363 -46.15 -2.07 62.04
CA ASN A 363 -45.57 -2.22 63.38
C ASN A 363 -45.34 -0.88 64.09
N LEU A 364 -44.80 0.15 63.41
CA LEU A 364 -44.48 1.42 64.07
C LEU A 364 -45.70 2.35 64.19
N ILE A 365 -46.35 2.66 63.08
CA ILE A 365 -47.51 3.56 63.03
C ILE A 365 -48.67 2.95 63.80
N ALA A 366 -49.01 1.67 63.56
CA ALA A 366 -50.08 1.02 64.31
C ALA A 366 -49.91 1.11 65.84
N ARG A 367 -48.67 0.98 66.34
CA ARG A 367 -48.37 1.09 67.78
C ARG A 367 -48.40 2.53 68.28
N LEU A 368 -47.92 3.48 67.49
CA LEU A 368 -47.99 4.91 67.82
C LEU A 368 -49.44 5.42 67.82
N THR A 369 -50.24 5.04 66.83
CA THR A 369 -51.66 5.38 66.74
C THR A 369 -52.44 4.77 67.90
N ALA A 370 -52.24 3.48 68.22
CA ALA A 370 -52.88 2.87 69.38
C ALA A 370 -52.53 3.57 70.71
N LEU A 371 -51.28 4.01 70.87
CA LEU A 371 -50.84 4.78 72.03
C LEU A 371 -51.44 6.20 72.05
N SER A 372 -51.51 6.86 70.89
CA SER A 372 -52.12 8.19 70.72
C SER A 372 -53.61 8.16 71.03
N ASP A 373 -54.34 7.18 70.48
CA ASP A 373 -55.77 7.00 70.69
C ASP A 373 -56.08 6.74 72.17
N SER A 374 -55.25 5.94 72.83
CA SER A 374 -55.36 5.69 74.28
C SER A 374 -55.12 6.94 75.12
N MET A 375 -54.12 7.75 74.75
CA MET A 375 -53.81 9.00 75.43
C MET A 375 -54.94 10.04 75.27
N LEU A 376 -55.48 10.17 74.05
CA LEU A 376 -56.63 11.05 73.79
C LEU A 376 -57.88 10.57 74.54
N ALA A 377 -58.16 9.27 74.55
CA ALA A 377 -59.28 8.72 75.29
C ALA A 377 -59.17 8.96 76.81
N ILE A 378 -57.96 8.88 77.39
CA ILE A 378 -57.70 9.21 78.79
C ILE A 378 -57.90 10.71 79.04
N ALA A 379 -57.43 11.58 78.13
CA ALA A 379 -57.59 13.03 78.24
C ALA A 379 -59.07 13.48 78.13
N ASP A 380 -59.88 12.78 77.33
CA ASP A 380 -61.33 12.97 77.22
C ASP A 380 -62.12 12.35 78.40
N GLY A 381 -61.44 11.81 79.42
CA GLY A 381 -62.04 11.31 80.66
C GLY A 381 -62.38 9.82 80.67
N ASN A 382 -62.05 9.06 79.62
CA ASN A 382 -62.26 7.61 79.57
C ASN A 382 -61.06 6.84 80.13
N LEU A 383 -60.96 6.77 81.46
CA LEU A 383 -59.89 6.07 82.17
C LEU A 383 -59.94 4.54 82.02
N ARG A 384 -60.95 3.98 81.34
CA ARG A 384 -61.11 2.53 81.09
C ARG A 384 -60.74 2.11 79.66
N ALA A 385 -60.22 3.02 78.84
CA ALA A 385 -59.80 2.69 77.47
C ALA A 385 -58.76 1.55 77.45
N PRO A 386 -58.83 0.63 76.48
CA PRO A 386 -57.87 -0.48 76.36
C PRO A 386 -56.49 0.08 76.03
N LEU A 387 -55.53 -0.12 76.93
CA LEU A 387 -54.16 0.34 76.72
C LEU A 387 -53.38 -0.64 75.81
N PRO A 388 -52.46 -0.13 74.98
CA PRO A 388 -51.56 -0.99 74.20
C PRO A 388 -50.70 -1.86 75.13
N HIS A 389 -50.47 -3.12 74.73
CA HIS A 389 -49.78 -4.12 75.54
C HIS A 389 -48.39 -3.63 76.02
N PRO A 390 -48.16 -3.47 77.33
CA PRO A 390 -46.84 -3.16 77.86
C PRO A 390 -45.96 -4.42 77.79
N GLY A 391 -44.73 -4.29 77.27
CA GLY A 391 -43.80 -5.42 77.14
C GLY A 391 -42.82 -5.36 75.97
N SER A 392 -42.92 -4.36 75.10
CA SER A 392 -41.87 -4.11 74.10
C SER A 392 -40.73 -3.29 74.73
N TYR A 393 -39.50 -3.79 74.67
CA TYR A 393 -38.30 -3.13 75.23
C TYR A 393 -37.81 -1.92 74.41
N ASP A 394 -38.67 -1.30 73.62
CA ASP A 394 -38.36 -0.15 72.77
C ASP A 394 -39.03 1.13 73.29
N GLU A 395 -38.71 2.27 72.67
CA GLU A 395 -39.10 3.60 73.14
C GLU A 395 -40.61 3.77 73.24
N ILE A 396 -41.37 3.20 72.30
CA ILE A 396 -42.85 3.23 72.33
C ILE A 396 -43.39 2.35 73.47
N GLY A 397 -42.79 1.20 73.72
CA GLY A 397 -43.19 0.36 74.85
C GLY A 397 -42.94 1.03 76.19
N ARG A 398 -41.83 1.77 76.33
CA ARG A 398 -41.54 2.59 77.52
C ARG A 398 -42.51 3.76 77.68
N MET A 399 -42.96 4.38 76.58
CA MET A 399 -44.00 5.42 76.63
C MET A 399 -45.38 4.84 77.01
N ALA A 400 -45.72 3.65 76.52
CA ALA A 400 -46.94 2.94 76.91
C ALA A 400 -46.92 2.61 78.41
N GLU A 401 -45.79 2.15 78.94
CA GLU A 401 -45.61 1.89 80.37
C GLU A 401 -45.75 3.15 81.23
N ALA A 402 -45.19 4.27 80.79
CA ALA A 402 -45.39 5.56 81.47
C ALA A 402 -46.87 6.01 81.43
N LEU A 403 -47.56 5.81 80.30
CA LEU A 403 -48.98 6.15 80.16
C LEU A 403 -49.87 5.31 81.10
N VAL A 404 -49.53 4.02 81.31
CA VAL A 404 -50.20 3.16 82.31
C VAL A 404 -50.09 3.80 83.69
N VAL A 405 -48.88 4.20 84.10
CA VAL A 405 -48.65 4.84 85.42
C VAL A 405 -49.44 6.15 85.56
N PHE A 406 -49.47 7.00 84.52
CA PHE A 406 -50.24 8.25 84.53
C PHE A 406 -51.75 8.01 84.67
N ARG A 407 -52.31 7.07 83.92
CA ARG A 407 -53.72 6.69 84.02
C ARG A 407 -54.03 6.15 85.42
N ASP A 408 -53.21 5.24 85.93
CA ASP A 408 -53.43 4.61 87.23
C ASP A 408 -53.33 5.64 88.37
N THR A 409 -52.49 6.67 88.20
CA THR A 409 -52.43 7.83 89.11
C THR A 409 -53.69 8.70 88.99
N ALA A 410 -54.18 8.96 87.78
CA ALA A 410 -55.41 9.71 87.56
C ALA A 410 -56.64 8.99 88.14
N ILE A 411 -56.74 7.67 87.99
CA ILE A 411 -57.78 6.82 88.61
C ILE A 411 -57.72 6.87 90.14
N ALA A 412 -56.52 6.99 90.73
CA ALA A 412 -56.35 7.03 92.18
C ALA A 412 -56.61 8.41 92.81
N VAL A 413 -56.64 9.47 92.00
CA VAL A 413 -56.86 10.87 92.42
C VAL A 413 -58.30 11.34 92.18
N GLU A 414 -59.04 10.67 91.29
CA GLU A 414 -60.50 10.75 91.15
C GLU A 414 -61.21 10.00 92.29
#